data_AF-A0A9X3V3M0-F1
#
_entry.id   AF-A0A9X3V3M0-F1
#
_cell.length_a   1.000
_cell.length_b   1.000
_cell.length_c   1.000
_cell.angle_alpha   90.00
_cell.angle_beta   90.00
_cell.angle_gamma   90.00
#
_symmetry.space_group_name_H-M   'P 1'
#
loop_
_entity.id
_entity.type
_entity.pdbx_description
1 polymer ?
#
loop_
_entity_poly.entity_id
_entity_poly.type
_entity_poly.pdbx_seq_one_letter_code
_entity_poly.pdbx_strand_id
1 'polypeptide(L)'
;MKNSLVLAALVASVALAACGKKEEAPAPAPAPVEAPAPAPAPVPAPAEAPASDASAAAGAVVAPATEASAPASDAAKAAADAAAAAAAGGASAAK
;
A
#
# COMPACT_ATOMS: atom_id res chain seq x y z
N MET A 1 17.12 -1.03 -6.83
CA MET A 1 16.30 -0.79 -8.04
C MET A 1 15.16 0.22 -7.86
N LYS A 2 15.01 0.91 -6.71
CA LYS A 2 13.99 1.97 -6.56
C LYS A 2 14.58 3.36 -6.77
N ASN A 3 15.85 3.52 -6.42
CA ASN A 3 16.58 4.78 -6.50
C ASN A 3 16.88 5.19 -7.97
N SER A 4 17.07 4.22 -8.88
CA SER A 4 17.25 4.51 -10.31
C SER A 4 15.97 5.01 -10.99
N LEU A 5 14.80 4.51 -10.57
CA LEU A 5 13.53 4.91 -11.15
C LEU A 5 13.18 6.35 -10.75
N VAL A 6 13.47 6.71 -9.49
CA VAL A 6 13.29 8.08 -8.98
C VAL A 6 14.22 9.07 -9.69
N LEU A 7 15.48 8.70 -9.95
CA LEU A 7 16.43 9.55 -10.68
C LEU A 7 16.04 9.74 -12.15
N ALA A 8 15.55 8.69 -12.83
CA ALA A 8 15.11 8.79 -14.22
C ALA A 8 13.89 9.73 -14.39
N ALA A 9 12.94 9.68 -13.44
CA ALA A 9 11.77 10.55 -13.46
C ALA A 9 12.13 12.04 -13.23
N LEU A 10 13.11 12.33 -12.37
CA LEU A 10 13.59 13.69 -12.14
C LEU A 10 14.30 14.30 -13.35
N VAL A 11 15.08 13.51 -14.08
CA VAL A 11 15.76 13.99 -15.30
C VAL A 11 14.75 14.24 -16.43
N ALA A 12 13.75 13.37 -16.60
CA ALA A 12 12.71 13.55 -17.61
C ALA A 12 11.83 14.79 -17.37
N SER A 13 11.52 15.09 -16.11
CA SER A 13 10.72 16.27 -15.74
C SER A 13 11.48 17.59 -15.96
N VAL A 14 12.79 17.64 -15.68
CA VAL A 14 13.64 18.80 -15.99
C VAL A 14 13.77 19.01 -17.52
N ALA A 15 13.89 17.93 -18.30
CA ALA A 15 13.97 18.03 -19.75
C ALA A 15 12.65 18.52 -20.39
N LEU A 16 11.51 18.10 -19.86
CA LEU A 16 10.20 18.54 -20.34
C LEU A 16 9.90 20.00 -19.95
N ALA A 17 10.37 20.45 -18.78
CA ALA A 17 10.33 21.85 -18.37
C ALA A 17 11.25 22.74 -19.23
N ALA A 18 12.38 22.21 -19.71
CA ALA A 18 13.30 22.90 -20.60
C ALA A 18 12.84 22.94 -22.07
N CYS A 19 12.08 21.93 -22.54
CA CYS A 19 11.53 21.88 -23.90
C CYS A 19 10.10 22.44 -24.03
N GLY A 20 9.39 22.73 -22.93
CA GLY A 20 7.97 23.10 -22.96
C GLY A 20 7.63 24.58 -23.22
N LYS A 21 8.58 25.41 -23.68
CA LYS A 21 8.38 26.87 -23.72
C LYS A 21 8.79 27.57 -25.03
N LYS A 22 8.44 27.01 -26.19
CA LYS A 22 8.17 27.74 -27.46
C LYS A 22 8.03 26.77 -28.64
N GLU A 23 6.82 26.56 -29.12
CA GLU A 23 6.55 26.54 -30.56
C GLU A 23 5.12 27.03 -30.78
N GLU A 24 5.02 28.25 -31.29
CA GLU A 24 3.82 28.96 -31.73
C GLU A 24 3.72 28.76 -33.25
N ALA A 25 2.58 28.26 -33.75
CA ALA A 25 2.20 28.36 -35.16
C ALA A 25 0.74 28.87 -35.23
N PRO A 26 0.42 29.90 -36.05
CA PRO A 26 -0.85 30.62 -35.97
C PRO A 26 -1.88 30.11 -36.98
N ALA A 27 -3.17 30.12 -36.61
CA ALA A 27 -4.27 30.33 -37.56
C ALA A 27 -5.58 30.79 -36.87
N PRO A 28 -6.35 31.70 -37.50
CA PRO A 28 -7.49 32.38 -36.90
C PRO A 28 -8.83 31.61 -36.91
N ALA A 29 -9.53 31.76 -35.79
CA ALA A 29 -10.97 31.85 -35.50
C ALA A 29 -12.02 31.06 -36.35
N PRO A 30 -12.62 30.01 -35.77
CA PRO A 30 -14.03 29.69 -35.97
C PRO A 30 -14.94 30.57 -35.09
N ALA A 31 -16.06 31.02 -35.68
CA ALA A 31 -17.11 31.82 -35.05
C ALA A 31 -17.82 31.09 -33.88
N PRO A 32 -18.50 31.81 -32.96
CA PRO A 32 -19.06 31.24 -31.74
C PRO A 32 -20.17 30.25 -32.05
N VAL A 33 -19.99 28.99 -31.63
CA VAL A 33 -21.06 28.02 -31.50
C VAL A 33 -21.67 28.22 -30.12
N GLU A 34 -22.97 28.50 -30.03
CA GLU A 34 -23.66 28.54 -28.75
C GLU A 34 -23.65 27.16 -28.11
N ALA A 35 -23.05 27.07 -26.93
CA ALA A 35 -23.01 25.86 -26.13
C ALA A 35 -24.34 25.69 -25.39
N PRO A 36 -24.91 24.47 -25.35
CA PRO A 36 -26.04 24.16 -24.48
C PRO A 36 -25.76 24.56 -23.02
N ALA A 37 -26.78 25.13 -22.36
CA ALA A 37 -26.70 25.55 -20.96
C ALA A 37 -26.25 24.38 -20.05
N PRO A 38 -25.43 24.65 -19.02
CA PRO A 38 -24.86 23.61 -18.18
C PRO A 38 -25.94 22.82 -17.43
N ALA A 39 -25.77 21.50 -17.42
CA ALA A 39 -26.53 20.61 -16.56
C ALA A 39 -26.31 20.98 -15.08
N PRO A 40 -27.32 20.76 -14.21
CA PRO A 40 -27.22 21.08 -12.79
C PRO A 40 -26.00 20.42 -12.13
N ALA A 41 -25.40 21.17 -11.20
CA ALA A 41 -24.18 20.76 -10.52
C ALA A 41 -24.36 19.44 -9.74
N PRO A 42 -23.30 18.61 -9.67
CA PRO A 42 -23.33 17.40 -8.86
C PRO A 42 -23.60 17.75 -7.40
N VAL A 43 -24.51 16.99 -6.80
CA VAL A 43 -24.81 17.06 -5.37
C VAL A 43 -23.52 16.71 -4.60
N PRO A 44 -23.16 17.47 -3.55
CA PRO A 44 -21.98 17.15 -2.75
C PRO A 44 -22.06 15.72 -2.24
N ALA A 45 -20.92 15.02 -2.34
CA ALA A 45 -20.79 13.69 -1.79
C ALA A 45 -21.03 13.73 -0.26
N PRO A 46 -21.61 12.66 0.32
CA PRO A 46 -21.73 12.54 1.76
C PRO A 46 -20.38 12.76 2.43
N ALA A 47 -20.35 13.57 3.49
CA ALA A 47 -19.18 13.73 4.33
C ALA A 47 -18.77 12.35 4.87
N GLU A 48 -17.50 11.98 4.68
CA GLU A 48 -16.98 10.72 5.22
C GLU A 48 -17.08 10.75 6.74
N ALA A 49 -17.74 9.74 7.30
CA ALA A 49 -17.80 9.51 8.73
C ALA A 49 -16.38 9.32 9.28
N PRO A 50 -16.10 9.72 10.55
CA PRO A 50 -14.76 9.65 11.09
C PRO A 50 -14.24 8.21 11.10
N ALA A 51 -13.16 7.95 10.37
CA ALA A 51 -12.47 6.66 10.28
C ALA A 51 -11.89 6.14 11.62
N SER A 52 -12.06 6.89 12.72
CA SER A 52 -11.58 6.52 14.05
C SER A 52 -12.28 5.28 14.61
N ASP A 53 -13.54 5.02 14.24
CA ASP A 53 -14.28 3.86 14.75
C ASP A 53 -13.73 2.53 14.20
N ALA A 54 -13.27 2.54 12.95
CA ALA A 54 -12.67 1.38 12.29
C ALA A 54 -11.30 0.99 12.90
N SER A 55 -10.53 1.97 13.38
CA SER A 55 -9.22 1.72 13.99
C SER A 55 -9.34 1.11 15.39
N ALA A 56 -10.35 1.52 16.16
CA ALA A 56 -10.67 0.92 17.46
C ALA A 56 -11.11 -0.55 17.32
N ALA A 57 -11.96 -0.83 16.32
CA ALA A 57 -12.37 -2.20 16.00
C ALA A 57 -11.19 -3.08 15.59
N ALA A 58 -10.27 -2.58 14.76
CA ALA A 58 -9.08 -3.34 14.35
C ALA A 58 -8.15 -3.68 15.53
N GLY A 59 -7.94 -2.74 16.47
CA GLY A 59 -7.15 -2.98 17.67
C GLY A 59 -7.75 -4.05 18.59
N ALA A 60 -9.08 -4.09 18.69
CA ALA A 60 -9.80 -5.08 19.50
C ALA A 60 -9.69 -6.51 18.95
N VAL A 61 -9.46 -6.69 17.63
CA VAL A 61 -9.27 -8.02 17.02
C VAL A 61 -7.80 -8.47 17.09
N VAL A 62 -6.85 -7.54 17.08
CA VAL A 62 -5.42 -7.85 17.14
C VAL A 62 -4.99 -8.35 18.52
N ALA A 63 -5.50 -7.76 19.61
CA ALA A 63 -5.18 -8.21 20.97
C ALA A 63 -5.47 -9.71 21.23
N PRO A 64 -6.68 -10.25 20.97
CA PRO A 64 -6.95 -11.67 21.18
C PRO A 64 -6.19 -12.58 20.19
N ALA A 65 -5.88 -12.10 18.99
CA ALA A 65 -5.05 -12.86 18.04
C ALA A 65 -3.60 -13.02 18.52
N THR A 66 -3.02 -11.99 19.14
CA THR A 66 -1.68 -12.07 19.72
C THR A 66 -1.63 -12.98 20.94
N GLU A 67 -2.66 -12.95 21.78
CA GLU A 67 -2.78 -13.80 22.97
C GLU A 67 -2.95 -15.28 22.60
N ALA A 68 -3.66 -15.58 21.51
CA ALA A 68 -3.77 -16.93 20.96
C ALA A 68 -2.47 -17.43 20.28
N SER A 69 -1.63 -16.52 19.77
CA SER A 69 -0.37 -16.88 19.09
C SER A 69 0.77 -17.21 20.07
N ALA A 70 0.69 -16.74 21.32
CA ALA A 70 1.65 -17.05 22.37
C ALA A 70 1.70 -18.56 22.73
N PRO A 71 0.58 -19.24 23.07
CA PRO A 71 0.60 -20.67 23.39
C PRO A 71 0.97 -21.54 22.19
N ALA A 72 0.65 -21.11 20.95
CA ALA A 72 1.06 -21.82 19.74
C ALA A 72 2.60 -21.79 19.55
N SER A 73 3.23 -20.66 19.86
CA SER A 73 4.69 -20.52 19.78
C SER A 73 5.40 -21.32 20.87
N ASP A 74 4.83 -21.35 22.08
CA ASP A 74 5.35 -22.16 23.19
C ASP A 74 5.25 -23.66 22.88
N ALA A 75 4.12 -24.11 22.33
CA ALA A 75 3.94 -25.48 21.87
C ALA A 75 4.91 -25.87 20.75
N ALA A 76 5.16 -24.97 19.78
CA ALA A 76 6.14 -25.20 18.72
C ALA A 76 7.57 -25.33 19.28
N LYS A 77 7.93 -24.52 20.27
CA LYS A 77 9.23 -24.61 20.93
C LYS A 77 9.37 -25.89 21.75
N ALA A 78 8.33 -26.31 22.47
CA ALA A 78 8.31 -27.58 23.19
C ALA A 78 8.44 -28.78 22.24
N ALA A 79 7.79 -28.74 21.08
CA ALA A 79 7.92 -29.78 20.05
C ALA A 79 9.34 -29.84 19.45
N ALA A 80 9.97 -28.67 19.23
CA ALA A 80 11.35 -28.60 18.74
C ALA A 80 12.35 -29.15 19.76
N ASP A 81 12.17 -28.85 21.05
CA ASP A 81 13.01 -29.36 22.14
C ASP A 81 12.87 -30.88 22.31
N ALA A 82 11.64 -31.40 22.23
CA ALA A 82 11.37 -32.84 22.22
C ALA A 82 11.99 -33.56 21.02
N ALA A 83 11.98 -32.94 19.83
CA ALA A 83 12.64 -33.49 18.64
C ALA A 83 14.17 -33.52 18.80
N ALA A 84 14.76 -32.48 19.40
CA ALA A 84 16.18 -32.44 19.70
C ALA A 84 16.59 -33.51 20.73
N ALA A 85 15.78 -33.69 21.78
CA ALA A 85 15.99 -34.74 22.77
C ALA A 85 15.87 -36.15 22.17
N ALA A 86 14.91 -36.38 21.27
CA ALA A 86 14.76 -37.65 20.56
C ALA A 86 15.95 -37.93 19.62
N ALA A 87 16.48 -36.91 18.93
CA ALA A 87 17.67 -37.04 18.11
C ALA A 87 18.92 -37.38 18.94
N ALA A 88 19.05 -36.79 20.15
CA ALA A 88 20.12 -37.11 21.08
C ALA A 88 19.97 -38.51 21.72
N GLY A 89 18.73 -38.93 22.03
CA GLY A 89 18.41 -40.25 22.61
C GLY A 89 18.54 -41.41 21.60
N GLY A 90 18.24 -41.17 20.33
CA GLY A 90 18.41 -42.15 19.25
C GLY A 90 19.87 -42.53 18.98
N ALA A 91 20.82 -41.64 19.33
CA ALA A 91 22.25 -41.92 19.25
C ALA A 91 22.75 -42.91 20.32
N SER A 92 21.99 -43.13 21.41
CA SER A 92 22.36 -44.09 22.48
C SER A 92 21.69 -45.46 22.34
N ALA A 93 20.72 -45.63 21.43
CA ALA A 93 20.06 -46.92 21.16
C ALA A 93 20.65 -47.69 19.96
N ALA A 94 21.63 -47.10 19.25
CA ALA A 94 22.28 -47.69 18.08
C ALA A 94 23.72 -48.18 18.35
N LYS A 95 24.09 -48.39 19.61
CA LYS A 95 25.35 -49.03 20.00
C LYS A 95 25.10 -50.40 20.63
#